data_AF-A0A4Q1UII4-F1
#
_entry.id   AF-A0A4Q1UII4-F1
#
_cell.length_a   1.000
_cell.length_b   1.000
_cell.length_c   1.000
_cell.angle_alpha   90.00
_cell.angle_beta   90.00
_cell.angle_gamma   90.00
#
_symmetry.space_group_name_H-M   'P 1'
#
loop_
_entity.id
_entity.type
_entity.pdbx_description
1 polymer ?
#
loop_
_entity_poly.entity_id
_entity_poly.type
_entity_poly.pdbx_seq_one_letter_code
_entity_poly.pdbx_strand_id
1 'polypeptide(L)'
;MDNRISEIRRVIRALRVSMREAEAIMHEQINRDEDCTFVAGEVLKMRTVMSGLAQERVALGDTDPILVASLFVPRRRPTPSRVEKRPLVSTMATARSIETV
;
A
#
# COMPACT_ATOMS: atom_id res chain seq x y z
N MET A 1 -4.29 34.94 -12.23
CA MET A 1 -3.16 34.25 -11.57
C MET A 1 -3.64 34.01 -10.17
N ASP A 2 -4.28 32.87 -9.98
CA ASP A 2 -5.18 32.70 -8.86
C ASP A 2 -4.32 32.13 -7.74
N ASN A 3 -3.74 33.04 -6.95
CA ASN A 3 -2.78 32.74 -5.88
C ASN A 3 -3.22 31.54 -5.02
N ARG A 4 -4.52 31.41 -4.79
CA ARG A 4 -5.12 30.30 -4.06
C ARG A 4 -4.93 28.94 -4.73
N ILE A 5 -5.16 28.82 -6.05
CA ILE A 5 -4.97 27.55 -6.78
C ILE A 5 -3.49 27.15 -6.76
N SER A 6 -2.57 28.10 -6.98
CA SER A 6 -1.13 27.82 -6.91
C SER A 6 -0.69 27.36 -5.53
N GLU A 7 -1.22 27.97 -4.47
CA GLU A 7 -0.92 27.56 -3.09
C GLU A 7 -1.48 26.17 -2.78
N ILE A 8 -2.72 25.86 -3.16
CA ILE A 8 -3.28 24.51 -3.00
C ILE A 8 -2.42 23.48 -3.73
N ARG A 9 -2.00 23.76 -4.97
CA ARG A 9 -1.09 22.86 -5.72
C ARG A 9 0.26 22.71 -5.02
N ARG A 10 0.80 23.76 -4.41
CA ARG A 10 2.06 23.73 -3.64
C ARG A 10 1.91 22.85 -2.41
N VAL A 11 0.84 23.03 -1.64
CA VAL A 11 0.57 22.25 -0.42
C VAL A 11 0.32 20.78 -0.77
N ILE A 12 -0.47 20.48 -1.82
CA ILE A 12 -0.69 19.10 -2.27
C ILE A 12 0.64 18.41 -2.63
N ARG A 13 1.56 19.10 -3.30
CA ARG A 13 2.88 18.53 -3.62
C ARG A 13 3.69 18.22 -2.37
N ALA A 14 3.77 19.18 -1.44
CA ALA A 14 4.49 19.00 -0.18
C ALA A 14 3.89 17.85 0.64
N LEU A 15 2.56 17.83 0.81
CA LEU A 15 1.86 16.79 1.55
C LEU A 15 2.07 15.40 0.96
N ARG A 16 2.12 15.26 -0.38
CA ARG A 16 2.43 13.97 -1.03
C ARG A 16 3.84 13.47 -0.71
N VAL A 17 4.82 14.36 -0.52
CA VAL A 17 6.17 13.96 -0.11
C VAL A 17 6.12 13.41 1.32
N SER A 18 5.54 14.17 2.26
CA SER A 18 5.39 13.73 3.65
C SER A 18 4.59 12.44 3.80
N MET A 19 3.52 12.27 3.01
CA MET A 19 2.75 11.02 2.98
C MET A 19 3.61 9.82 2.56
N ARG A 20 4.45 9.98 1.54
CA ARG A 20 5.35 8.90 1.07
C ARG A 20 6.43 8.56 2.09
N GLU A 21 6.95 9.55 2.79
CA GLU A 21 7.91 9.34 3.88
C GLU A 21 7.27 8.54 5.02
N ALA A 22 6.06 8.92 5.45
CA ALA A 22 5.33 8.17 6.45
C ALA A 22 4.99 6.73 6.00
N GLU A 23 4.60 6.54 4.75
CA GLU A 23 4.38 5.20 4.18
C GLU A 23 5.67 4.36 4.13
N ALA A 24 6.83 4.97 3.86
CA ALA A 24 8.11 4.29 3.88
C ALA A 24 8.47 3.82 5.30
N ILE A 25 8.27 4.68 6.30
CA ILE A 25 8.47 4.34 7.72
C ILE A 25 7.51 3.23 8.15
N MET A 26 6.24 3.32 7.75
CA MET A 26 5.23 2.30 8.07
C MET A 26 5.61 0.94 7.46
N HIS A 27 6.07 0.92 6.20
CA HIS A 27 6.56 -0.31 5.59
C HIS A 27 7.78 -0.88 6.31
N GLU A 28 8.69 -0.04 6.80
CA GLU A 28 9.84 -0.49 7.58
C GLU A 28 9.42 -1.13 8.91
N GLN A 29 8.48 -0.51 9.64
CA GLN A 29 7.93 -1.06 10.87
C GLN A 29 7.24 -2.41 10.63
N ILE A 30 6.40 -2.51 9.59
CA ILE A 30 5.75 -3.76 9.20
C ILE A 30 6.78 -4.86 8.89
N ASN A 31 7.85 -4.55 8.15
CA ASN A 31 8.89 -5.52 7.82
C ASN A 31 9.69 -6.01 9.04
N ARG A 32 9.62 -5.28 10.16
CA ARG A 32 10.28 -5.62 11.43
C ARG A 32 9.29 -6.18 12.47
N ASP A 33 8.04 -6.40 12.08
CA ASP A 33 6.94 -6.79 12.98
C ASP A 33 6.76 -5.82 14.18
N GLU A 34 7.04 -4.53 13.96
CA GLU A 34 6.87 -3.46 14.95
C GLU A 34 5.43 -2.89 14.90
N ASP A 35 4.97 -2.28 16.01
CA ASP A 35 3.68 -1.58 16.03
C ASP A 35 3.73 -0.34 15.13
N CYS A 36 2.85 -0.31 14.13
CA CYS A 36 2.73 0.79 13.18
C CYS A 36 1.48 1.65 13.38
N THR A 37 0.71 1.44 14.47
CA THR A 37 -0.57 2.11 14.71
C THR A 37 -0.46 3.63 14.69
N PHE A 38 0.60 4.18 15.27
CA PHE A 38 0.84 5.63 15.28
C PHE A 38 1.05 6.19 13.86
N VAL A 39 1.95 5.59 13.09
CA VAL A 39 2.27 6.04 11.74
C VAL A 39 1.07 5.85 10.81
N ALA A 40 0.34 4.74 10.95
CA ALA A 40 -0.91 4.52 10.23
C ALA A 40 -1.95 5.61 10.54
N GLY A 41 -2.08 6.01 11.80
CA GLY A 41 -2.94 7.13 12.21
C GLY A 41 -2.54 8.46 11.56
N GLU A 42 -1.26 8.77 11.50
CA GLU A 42 -0.75 9.98 10.83
C GLU A 42 -1.01 9.95 9.31
N VAL A 43 -0.84 8.80 8.66
CA VAL A 43 -1.19 8.64 7.23
C VAL A 43 -2.67 8.90 6.99
N LEU A 44 -3.56 8.42 7.88
CA LEU A 44 -5.00 8.68 7.76
C LEU A 44 -5.32 10.17 7.94
N LYS A 45 -4.70 10.86 8.90
CA LYS A 45 -4.86 12.32 9.06
C LYS A 45 -4.42 13.07 7.80
N MET A 46 -3.26 12.73 7.25
CA MET A 46 -2.77 13.33 6.01
C MET A 46 -3.70 13.07 4.82
N ARG A 47 -4.31 11.87 4.73
CA ARG A 47 -5.33 11.56 3.71
C ARG A 47 -6.55 12.46 3.82
N THR A 48 -7.02 12.75 5.03
CA THR A 48 -8.14 13.67 5.26
C THR A 48 -7.81 15.08 4.76
N VAL A 49 -6.61 15.59 5.08
CA VAL A 49 -6.14 16.89 4.60
C VAL A 49 -6.03 16.91 3.07
N MET A 50 -5.45 15.86 2.48
CA MET A 50 -5.32 15.72 1.02
C MET A 50 -6.70 15.74 0.34
N SER A 51 -7.68 15.04 0.90
CA SER A 51 -9.05 15.02 0.37
C SER A 51 -9.68 16.42 0.39
N GLY A 52 -9.52 17.15 1.49
CA GLY A 52 -10.02 18.53 1.59
C GLY A 52 -9.41 19.47 0.54
N LEU A 53 -8.09 19.43 0.39
CA LEU A 53 -7.38 20.23 -0.60
C LEU A 53 -7.79 19.85 -2.04
N ALA A 54 -7.98 18.55 -2.31
CA ALA A 54 -8.41 18.09 -3.62
C ALA A 54 -9.83 18.57 -3.97
N GLN A 55 -10.76 18.55 -3.01
CA GLN A 55 -12.12 19.06 -3.18
C GLN A 55 -12.13 20.57 -3.42
N GLU A 56 -11.37 21.33 -2.61
CA GLU A 56 -11.24 22.78 -2.76
C GLU A 56 -10.69 23.16 -4.14
N ARG A 57 -9.65 22.46 -4.58
CA ARG A 57 -9.05 22.64 -5.90
C ARG A 57 -10.06 22.43 -7.04
N VAL A 58 -10.86 21.37 -6.95
CA VAL A 58 -11.93 21.07 -7.93
C VAL A 58 -13.01 22.14 -7.89
N ALA A 59 -13.40 22.62 -6.72
CA ALA A 59 -14.38 23.71 -6.56
C ALA A 59 -13.89 25.04 -7.18
N LEU A 60 -12.57 25.25 -7.22
CA LEU A 60 -11.93 26.39 -7.90
C LEU A 60 -11.72 26.18 -9.41
N GLY A 61 -12.13 25.03 -9.95
CA GLY A 61 -12.01 24.71 -11.38
C GLY A 61 -10.68 24.09 -11.81
N ASP A 62 -9.72 23.90 -10.89
CA ASP A 62 -8.45 23.22 -11.21
C ASP A 62 -8.64 21.70 -11.18
N THR A 63 -8.87 21.15 -12.37
CA THR A 63 -8.98 19.70 -12.60
C THR A 63 -7.70 19.09 -13.16
N ASP A 64 -6.69 19.91 -13.47
CA ASP A 64 -5.45 19.45 -14.08
C ASP A 64 -4.70 18.50 -13.12
N PRO A 65 -4.07 17.43 -13.64
CA PRO A 65 -3.28 16.55 -12.80
C PRO A 65 -2.13 17.30 -12.14
N ILE A 66 -1.96 17.10 -10.83
CA ILE A 66 -0.74 17.52 -10.12
C ILE A 66 0.27 16.39 -10.29
N LEU A 67 1.19 16.58 -11.24
CA LEU A 67 2.30 15.66 -11.42
C LEU A 67 3.32 15.87 -10.31
N VAL A 68 3.77 14.75 -9.72
CA VAL A 68 4.91 14.69 -8.82
C VAL A 68 5.85 13.67 -9.45
N ALA A 69 7.09 14.06 -9.74
CA ALA A 69 8.09 13.14 -10.26
C ALA A 69 8.17 11.93 -9.33
N SER A 70 7.74 10.76 -9.83
CA SER A 70 7.86 9.52 -9.09
C SER A 70 9.29 9.05 -9.24
N LEU A 71 10.11 9.22 -8.19
CA LEU A 71 11.38 8.50 -8.06
C LEU A 71 11.16 7.00 -7.74
N PHE A 72 9.90 6.55 -7.70
CA PHE A 72 9.52 5.19 -7.40
C PHE A 72 9.81 4.28 -8.60
N VAL A 73 10.90 3.53 -8.52
CA VAL A 73 11.15 2.38 -9.41
C VAL A 73 10.12 1.30 -9.05
N PRO A 74 9.26 0.84 -9.97
CA PRO A 74 8.36 -0.27 -9.70
C PRO A 74 9.17 -1.46 -9.16
N ARG A 75 8.85 -1.95 -7.95
CA ARG A 75 9.43 -3.20 -7.44
C ARG A 75 9.09 -4.29 -8.45
N ARG A 76 10.10 -4.80 -9.18
CA ARG A 76 9.95 -5.97 -10.04
C ARG A 76 9.34 -7.07 -9.19
N ARG A 77 8.23 -7.65 -9.67
CA ARG A 77 7.62 -8.83 -9.06
C ARG A 77 8.72 -9.90 -8.92
N PRO A 78 8.95 -10.48 -7.74
CA PRO A 78 9.87 -11.61 -7.63
C PRO A 78 9.43 -12.69 -8.63
N THR A 79 10.36 -13.17 -9.47
CA THR A 79 10.08 -14.31 -10.34
C THR A 79 9.58 -15.46 -9.46
N PRO A 80 8.44 -16.10 -9.79
CA PRO A 80 7.97 -17.23 -9.01
C PRO A 80 9.08 -18.29 -9.03
N SER A 81 9.65 -18.59 -7.86
CA SER A 81 10.57 -19.72 -7.74
C SER A 81 9.78 -20.97 -8.13
N ARG A 82 10.34 -21.75 -9.06
CA ARG A 82 9.76 -23.00 -9.51
C ARG A 82 9.71 -23.94 -8.31
N VAL A 83 8.56 -24.00 -7.63
CA VAL A 83 8.30 -25.01 -6.60
C VAL A 83 8.32 -26.35 -7.30
N GLU A 84 9.43 -27.08 -7.15
CA GLU A 84 9.49 -28.49 -7.54
C GLU A 84 8.41 -29.24 -6.77
N LYS A 85 7.46 -29.80 -7.51
CA LYS A 85 6.36 -30.59 -6.97
C LYS A 85 6.95 -31.82 -6.30
N ARG A 86 7.10 -31.81 -4.98
CA ARG A 86 7.31 -33.04 -4.21
C ARG A 86 6.07 -33.94 -4.39
N PRO A 87 6.21 -35.18 -4.87
CA PRO A 87 5.07 -36.07 -4.99
C PRO A 87 4.57 -36.47 -3.61
N LEU A 88 3.27 -36.29 -3.38
CA LEU A 88 2.56 -36.81 -2.21
C LEU A 88 2.46 -38.33 -2.36
N VAL A 89 3.13 -39.07 -1.46
CA VAL A 89 2.97 -40.52 -1.34
C VAL A 89 1.55 -40.79 -0.84
N SER A 90 0.73 -41.43 -1.67
CA SER A 90 -0.59 -41.92 -1.30
C SER A 90 -0.44 -43.24 -0.54
N THR A 91 -0.56 -43.20 0.78
CA THR A 91 -0.80 -44.40 1.59
C THR A 91 -2.29 -44.70 1.56
N MET A 92 -2.73 -45.51 0.61
CA MET A 92 -4.07 -46.09 0.64
C MET A 92 -4.19 -47.07 1.81
N ALA A 93 -5.28 -46.91 2.56
CA ALA A 93 -5.65 -47.67 3.74
C ALA A 93 -5.85 -49.16 3.43
N THR A 94 -5.24 -50.01 4.25
CA THR A 94 -5.58 -51.44 4.31
C THR A 94 -6.70 -51.63 5.32
N ALA A 95 -7.93 -51.75 4.82
CA ALA A 95 -9.03 -52.36 5.57
C ALA A 95 -8.91 -53.89 5.48
N ARG A 96 -8.84 -54.56 6.63
CA ARG A 96 -9.18 -55.99 6.80
C ARG A 96 -9.94 -56.10 8.11
N SER A 97 -11.26 -56.15 8.01
CA SER A 97 -12.07 -57.38 8.13
C SER A 97 -12.16 -57.85 9.58
N ILE A 98 -13.24 -57.42 10.23
CA ILE A 98 -13.81 -58.03 11.42
C ILE A 98 -14.59 -59.24 10.91
N GLU A 99 -14.23 -60.45 11.34
CA GLU A 99 -15.05 -61.64 11.13
C GLU A 99 -15.22 -62.37 12.47
N THR A 100 -16.50 -62.59 12.75
CA THR A 100 -17.15 -63.13 13.94
C THR A 100 -16.95 -64.64 14.05
N VAL A 101 -16.57 -65.15 15.24
CA VAL A 101 -17.17 -66.33 15.93
C VAL A 101 -16.91 -66.18 17.42
#